data_AF-A0A0M8YCA7-F1
#
_entry.id   AF-A0A0M8YCA7-F1
#
_cell.length_a   1.000
_cell.length_b   1.000
_cell.length_c   1.000
_cell.angle_alpha   90.00
_cell.angle_beta   90.00
_cell.angle_gamma   90.00
#
_symmetry.space_group_name_H-M   'P 1'
#
loop_
_entity.id
_entity.type
_entity.pdbx_description
1 polymer ?
#
loop_
_entity_poly.entity_id
_entity_poly.type
_entity_poly.pdbx_seq_one_letter_code
_entity_poly.pdbx_strand_id
1 'polypeptide(L)'
;MSGLARRVTAAFEESATRRRDRDALMDNAFAALFELYRATSDAERRSPAGQNLSAALARLLVSGNNPDRLGLYVVRTQTAAENGRHEGYRPACWRRSMLQILGEEFVPWEAFLRPGDLEALPRIDDALVEVAAEASPVSGEEVPAWVPESHWWWWEPARQRGEDAPARADSGPLDAVAGD
;
A
#
# COMPACT_ATOMS: atom_id res chain seq x y z
N MET A 1 18.40 -7.93 0.22
CA MET A 1 17.42 -7.82 -0.88
C MET A 1 17.01 -9.17 -1.53
N SER A 2 17.95 -10.04 -1.95
CA SER A 2 17.64 -11.18 -2.84
C SER A 2 16.57 -12.18 -2.33
N GLY A 3 16.52 -12.45 -1.02
CA GLY A 3 15.51 -13.34 -0.43
C GLY A 3 14.08 -12.76 -0.43
N LEU A 4 13.93 -11.48 -0.09
CA LEU A 4 12.65 -10.78 -0.09
C LEU A 4 12.14 -10.53 -1.52
N ALA A 5 13.03 -10.11 -2.42
CA ALA A 5 12.70 -9.91 -3.83
C ALA A 5 12.15 -11.20 -4.47
N ARG A 6 12.76 -12.36 -4.19
CA ARG A 6 12.27 -13.67 -4.66
C ARG A 6 10.90 -14.01 -4.09
N ARG A 7 10.64 -13.67 -2.82
CA ARG A 7 9.35 -13.92 -2.17
C ARG A 7 8.24 -13.09 -2.82
N VAL A 8 8.53 -11.82 -3.10
CA VAL A 8 7.63 -10.92 -3.83
C VAL A 8 7.27 -11.51 -5.20
N THR A 9 8.26 -11.86 -6.01
CA THR A 9 7.99 -12.44 -7.34
C THR A 9 7.23 -13.76 -7.26
N ALA A 10 7.56 -14.62 -6.30
CA ALA A 10 6.87 -15.90 -6.09
C ALA A 10 5.40 -15.70 -5.70
N ALA A 11 5.09 -14.72 -4.83
CA ALA A 11 3.72 -14.44 -4.44
C ALA A 11 2.87 -13.89 -5.61
N PHE A 12 3.43 -13.00 -6.43
CA PHE A 12 2.75 -12.51 -7.63
C PHE A 12 2.60 -13.58 -8.72
N GLU A 13 3.56 -14.50 -8.84
CA GLU A 13 3.47 -15.67 -9.74
C GLU A 13 2.42 -16.69 -9.26
N GLU A 14 2.37 -16.97 -7.96
CA GLU A 14 1.35 -17.82 -7.36
C GLU A 14 -0.05 -17.23 -7.59
N SER A 15 -0.18 -15.92 -7.35
CA SER A 15 -1.39 -15.19 -7.68
C SER A 15 -1.71 -15.37 -9.16
N ALA A 16 -0.79 -15.08 -10.10
CA ALA A 16 -1.06 -15.20 -11.54
C ALA A 16 -1.60 -16.57 -11.97
N THR A 17 -1.13 -17.66 -11.35
CA THR A 17 -1.38 -19.04 -11.80
C THR A 17 -2.55 -19.75 -11.08
N ARG A 18 -2.74 -19.52 -9.77
CA ARG A 18 -3.78 -20.25 -9.01
C ARG A 18 -5.18 -19.72 -9.32
N ARG A 19 -6.18 -20.61 -9.32
CA ARG A 19 -7.59 -20.27 -9.63
C ARG A 19 -8.48 -20.04 -8.40
N ARG A 20 -8.12 -20.59 -7.24
CA ARG A 20 -8.85 -20.46 -5.96
C ARG A 20 -8.27 -19.32 -5.12
N ASP A 21 -8.91 -19.01 -4.00
CA ASP A 21 -8.43 -18.09 -2.95
C ASP A 21 -8.03 -16.72 -3.48
N ARG A 22 -8.87 -16.16 -4.36
CA ARG A 22 -8.55 -14.98 -5.17
C ARG A 22 -8.06 -13.81 -4.30
N ASP A 23 -8.80 -13.55 -3.23
CA ASP A 23 -8.58 -12.43 -2.32
C ASP A 23 -7.27 -12.57 -1.54
N ALA A 24 -7.09 -13.72 -0.89
CA ALA A 24 -5.93 -13.98 -0.04
C ALA A 24 -4.62 -13.93 -0.81
N LEU A 25 -4.61 -14.37 -2.09
CA LEU A 25 -3.40 -14.39 -2.89
C LEU A 25 -2.88 -12.98 -3.23
N MET A 26 -3.78 -12.05 -3.57
CA MET A 26 -3.38 -10.67 -3.84
C MET A 26 -2.99 -9.94 -2.55
N ASP A 27 -3.72 -10.16 -1.46
CA ASP A 27 -3.37 -9.62 -0.14
C ASP A 27 -1.99 -10.13 0.31
N ASN A 28 -1.67 -11.41 0.11
CA ASN A 28 -0.36 -12.00 0.39
C ASN A 28 0.75 -11.42 -0.49
N ALA A 29 0.47 -11.17 -1.78
CA ALA A 29 1.43 -10.55 -2.69
C ALA A 29 1.76 -9.11 -2.27
N PHE A 30 0.75 -8.33 -1.89
CA PHE A 30 0.96 -7.00 -1.32
C PHE A 30 1.69 -7.04 0.02
N ALA A 31 1.38 -8.00 0.90
CA ALA A 31 2.11 -8.16 2.16
C ALA A 31 3.61 -8.44 1.93
N ALA A 32 3.95 -9.31 0.98
CA ALA A 32 5.34 -9.58 0.61
C ALA A 32 6.02 -8.33 0.01
N LEU A 33 5.34 -7.60 -0.87
CA LEU A 33 5.86 -6.35 -1.44
C LEU A 33 6.12 -5.31 -0.37
N PHE A 34 5.22 -5.22 0.61
CA PHE A 34 5.32 -4.30 1.71
C PHE A 34 6.48 -4.63 2.67
N GLU A 35 6.70 -5.91 2.97
CA GLU A 35 7.89 -6.36 3.70
C GLU A 35 9.18 -5.94 2.97
N LEU A 36 9.22 -6.09 1.65
CA LEU A 36 10.36 -5.64 0.85
C LEU A 36 10.52 -4.12 0.90
N TYR A 37 9.44 -3.36 0.74
CA TYR A 37 9.46 -1.90 0.81
C TYR A 37 10.06 -1.41 2.13
N ARG A 38 9.63 -1.97 3.25
CA ARG A 38 10.15 -1.63 4.59
C ARG A 38 11.60 -2.03 4.81
N ALA A 39 12.07 -3.07 4.14
CA ALA A 39 13.42 -3.60 4.28
C ALA A 39 14.41 -3.00 3.27
N THR A 40 13.98 -2.04 2.45
CA THR A 40 14.82 -1.42 1.41
C THR A 40 14.77 0.08 1.49
N SER A 41 15.90 0.71 1.16
CA SER A 41 15.99 2.13 0.91
C SER A 41 15.56 2.49 -0.52
N ASP A 42 15.32 3.78 -0.72
CA ASP A 42 15.07 4.38 -2.03
C ASP A 42 16.19 4.08 -3.04
N ALA A 43 17.45 4.23 -2.61
CA ALA A 43 18.63 3.94 -3.42
C ALA A 43 18.74 2.46 -3.81
N GLU A 44 18.39 1.55 -2.90
CA GLU A 44 18.36 0.12 -3.17
C GLU A 44 17.27 -0.25 -4.20
N ARG A 45 16.08 0.35 -4.13
CA ARG A 45 15.01 0.15 -5.12
C ARG A 45 15.39 0.71 -6.50
N ARG A 46 16.15 1.81 -6.57
CA ARG A 46 16.67 2.37 -7.83
C ARG A 46 17.90 1.66 -8.38
N SER A 47 18.53 0.76 -7.61
CA SER A 47 19.68 -0.02 -8.07
C SER A 47 19.34 -0.94 -9.26
N PRO A 48 20.32 -1.44 -10.03
CA PRO A 48 20.05 -2.41 -11.10
C PRO A 48 19.27 -3.65 -10.64
N ALA A 49 19.50 -4.12 -9.41
CA ALA A 49 18.75 -5.24 -8.85
C ALA A 49 17.27 -4.88 -8.59
N GLY A 50 17.01 -3.67 -8.09
CA GLY A 50 15.65 -3.15 -7.89
C GLY A 50 14.93 -2.94 -9.22
N GLN A 51 15.59 -2.38 -10.23
CA GLN A 51 15.04 -2.22 -11.59
C GLN A 51 14.70 -3.57 -12.23
N ASN A 52 15.54 -4.60 -12.05
CA ASN A 52 15.25 -5.95 -12.52
C ASN A 52 14.02 -6.55 -11.83
N LEU A 53 13.83 -6.29 -10.53
CA LEU A 53 12.63 -6.68 -9.81
C LEU A 53 11.40 -5.96 -10.35
N SER A 54 11.45 -4.63 -10.52
CA SER A 54 10.36 -3.85 -11.10
C SER A 54 9.95 -4.36 -12.49
N ALA A 55 10.92 -4.68 -13.35
CA ALA A 55 10.64 -5.27 -14.66
C ALA A 55 9.98 -6.66 -14.56
N ALA A 56 10.38 -7.49 -13.58
CA ALA A 56 9.73 -8.77 -13.33
C ALA A 56 8.29 -8.59 -12.82
N LEU A 57 8.08 -7.66 -11.87
CA LEU A 57 6.77 -7.30 -11.36
C LEU A 57 5.84 -6.79 -12.46
N ALA A 58 6.31 -5.88 -13.32
CA ALA A 58 5.54 -5.34 -14.44
C ALA A 58 4.98 -6.46 -15.33
N ARG A 59 5.80 -7.47 -15.65
CA ARG A 59 5.35 -8.65 -16.40
C ARG A 59 4.32 -9.48 -15.62
N LEU A 60 4.56 -9.72 -14.33
CA LEU A 60 3.68 -10.54 -13.51
C LEU A 60 2.32 -9.88 -13.30
N LEU A 61 2.27 -8.57 -13.04
CA LEU A 61 1.04 -7.83 -12.76
C LEU A 61 0.03 -7.89 -13.91
N VAL A 62 0.52 -7.93 -15.16
CA VAL A 62 -0.33 -8.06 -16.35
C VAL A 62 -0.59 -9.51 -16.78
N SER A 63 -0.04 -10.49 -16.06
CA SER A 63 -0.09 -11.91 -16.46
C SER A 63 -1.16 -12.73 -15.73
N GLY A 64 -1.66 -13.75 -16.42
CA GLY A 64 -2.59 -14.73 -15.85
C GLY A 64 -3.81 -14.07 -15.22
N ASN A 65 -4.08 -14.44 -13.97
CA ASN A 65 -5.21 -13.94 -13.20
C ASN A 65 -4.92 -12.63 -12.43
N ASN A 66 -3.71 -12.05 -12.53
CA ASN A 66 -3.37 -10.84 -11.77
C ASN A 66 -4.19 -9.60 -12.18
N PRO A 67 -4.46 -9.33 -13.47
CA PRO A 67 -5.28 -8.18 -13.86
C PRO A 67 -6.67 -8.17 -13.20
N ASP A 68 -7.34 -9.32 -13.19
CA ASP A 68 -8.68 -9.43 -12.57
C ASP A 68 -8.63 -9.30 -11.05
N ARG A 69 -7.57 -9.82 -10.41
CA ARG A 69 -7.38 -9.67 -8.97
C ARG A 69 -7.01 -8.25 -8.56
N LEU A 70 -6.22 -7.55 -9.37
CA LEU A 70 -5.90 -6.14 -9.14
C LEU A 70 -7.16 -5.28 -9.27
N GLY A 71 -7.98 -5.51 -10.30
CA GLY A 71 -9.28 -4.86 -10.41
C GLY A 71 -10.18 -5.14 -9.20
N LEU A 72 -10.24 -6.39 -8.73
CA LEU A 72 -10.97 -6.73 -7.51
C LEU A 72 -10.40 -6.04 -6.26
N TYR A 73 -9.07 -5.93 -6.15
CA TYR A 73 -8.41 -5.22 -5.06
C TYR A 73 -8.78 -3.73 -5.06
N VAL A 74 -8.80 -3.09 -6.23
CA VAL A 74 -9.23 -1.69 -6.40
C VAL A 74 -10.70 -1.53 -6.02
N VAL A 75 -11.59 -2.37 -6.54
CA VAL A 75 -13.03 -2.34 -6.17
C VAL A 75 -13.22 -2.50 -4.66
N ARG A 76 -12.53 -3.45 -4.02
CA ARG A 76 -12.63 -3.64 -2.56
C ARG A 76 -12.06 -2.47 -1.78
N THR A 77 -11.03 -1.80 -2.30
CA THR A 77 -10.49 -0.58 -1.71
C THR A 77 -11.52 0.55 -1.76
N GLN A 78 -12.16 0.74 -2.91
CA GLN A 78 -13.24 1.71 -3.07
C GLN A 78 -14.43 1.40 -2.16
N THR A 79 -14.92 0.16 -2.16
CA THR A 79 -16.01 -0.24 -1.25
C THR A 79 -15.64 -0.02 0.21
N ALA A 80 -14.40 -0.28 0.62
CA ALA A 80 -13.96 0.00 1.99
C ALA A 80 -13.94 1.50 2.31
N ALA A 81 -13.49 2.34 1.36
CA ALA A 81 -13.49 3.79 1.50
C ALA A 81 -14.92 4.35 1.62
N GLU A 82 -15.82 3.93 0.72
CA GLU A 82 -17.24 4.34 0.73
C GLU A 82 -17.95 3.94 2.04
N ASN A 83 -17.58 2.79 2.62
CA ASN A 83 -18.11 2.31 3.90
C ASN A 83 -17.28 2.77 5.13
N GLY A 84 -16.43 3.78 4.96
CA GLY A 84 -15.42 4.17 5.95
C GLY A 84 -16.00 4.65 7.30
N ARG A 85 -17.25 5.12 7.31
CA ARG A 85 -17.98 5.60 8.52
C ARG A 85 -18.11 4.56 9.64
N HIS A 86 -17.90 3.28 9.33
CA HIS A 86 -17.97 2.18 10.29
C HIS A 86 -16.55 1.68 10.63
N GLU A 87 -16.16 0.55 10.04
CA GLU A 87 -14.85 -0.10 10.23
C GLU A 87 -14.01 -0.07 8.94
N GLY A 88 -14.54 0.54 7.86
CA GLY A 88 -13.93 0.50 6.52
C GLY A 88 -12.73 1.43 6.33
N TYR A 89 -12.61 2.49 7.14
CA TYR A 89 -11.65 3.56 6.89
C TYR A 89 -10.20 3.08 6.94
N ARG A 90 -9.81 2.41 8.03
CA ARG A 90 -8.45 1.92 8.22
C ARG A 90 -8.07 0.85 7.20
N PRO A 91 -8.90 -0.17 6.91
CA PRO A 91 -8.66 -1.09 5.80
C PRO A 91 -8.53 -0.40 4.45
N ALA A 92 -9.29 0.67 4.18
CA ALA A 92 -9.18 1.46 2.96
C ALA A 92 -7.84 2.21 2.88
N CYS A 93 -7.43 2.87 3.97
CA CYS A 93 -6.15 3.55 4.09
C CYS A 93 -4.96 2.60 3.82
N TRP A 94 -5.02 1.39 4.39
CA TRP A 94 -4.02 0.35 4.15
C TRP A 94 -3.95 -0.03 2.67
N ARG A 95 -5.09 -0.41 2.06
CA ARG A 95 -5.11 -0.85 0.67
C ARG A 95 -4.71 0.26 -0.31
N ARG A 96 -5.18 1.49 -0.07
CA ARG A 96 -4.80 2.67 -0.85
C ARG A 96 -3.30 2.97 -0.76
N SER A 97 -2.70 2.77 0.42
CA SER A 97 -1.24 2.86 0.61
C SER A 97 -0.48 1.79 -0.16
N MET A 98 -0.98 0.55 -0.18
CA MET A 98 -0.34 -0.53 -0.93
C MET A 98 -0.38 -0.28 -2.44
N LEU A 99 -1.52 0.24 -2.95
CA LEU A 99 -1.64 0.66 -4.35
C LEU A 99 -0.66 1.80 -4.68
N GLN A 100 -0.54 2.82 -3.82
CA GLN A 100 0.40 3.92 -4.05
C GLN A 100 1.86 3.47 -4.01
N ILE A 101 2.25 2.67 -3.03
CA ILE A 101 3.60 2.13 -2.96
C ILE A 101 3.92 1.31 -4.21
N LEU A 102 3.01 0.42 -4.64
CA LEU A 102 3.22 -0.34 -5.87
C LEU A 102 3.41 0.57 -7.09
N GLY A 103 2.57 1.60 -7.22
CA GLY A 103 2.57 2.56 -8.33
C GLY A 103 3.80 3.47 -8.40
N GLU A 104 4.19 4.04 -7.25
CA GLU A 104 5.22 5.08 -7.16
C GLU A 104 6.62 4.50 -6.98
N GLU A 105 6.75 3.37 -6.26
CA GLU A 105 8.06 2.84 -5.86
C GLU A 105 8.54 1.66 -6.72
N PHE A 106 7.64 1.00 -7.46
CA PHE A 106 7.96 -0.23 -8.17
C PHE A 106 7.58 -0.22 -9.65
N VAL A 107 6.29 -0.06 -9.97
CA VAL A 107 5.78 -0.14 -11.35
C VAL A 107 4.73 0.94 -11.56
N PRO A 108 4.87 1.85 -12.54
CA PRO A 108 3.85 2.86 -12.82
C PRO A 108 2.46 2.25 -13.05
N TRP A 109 1.42 2.86 -12.50
CA TRP A 109 0.05 2.33 -12.55
C TRP A 109 -0.44 2.08 -13.97
N GLU A 110 -0.09 2.95 -14.92
CA GLU A 110 -0.48 2.85 -16.34
C GLU A 110 0.08 1.61 -17.01
N ALA A 111 1.12 1.00 -16.45
CA ALA A 111 1.71 -0.22 -16.98
C ALA A 111 0.91 -1.48 -16.62
N PHE A 112 0.01 -1.42 -15.63
CA PHE A 112 -0.69 -2.62 -15.15
C PHE A 112 -2.16 -2.48 -14.75
N LEU A 113 -2.64 -1.28 -14.40
CA LEU A 113 -4.05 -1.06 -14.12
C LEU A 113 -4.83 -0.89 -15.43
N ARG A 114 -6.06 -1.41 -15.46
CA ARG A 114 -6.99 -1.12 -16.56
C ARG A 114 -7.46 0.33 -16.44
N PRO A 115 -7.86 0.99 -17.54
CA PRO A 115 -8.33 2.37 -17.50
C PRO A 115 -9.41 2.63 -16.43
N GLY A 116 -10.40 1.73 -16.30
CA GLY A 116 -11.44 1.85 -15.29
C GLY A 116 -10.94 1.72 -13.84
N ASP A 117 -9.91 0.90 -13.60
CA ASP A 117 -9.28 0.76 -12.28
C ASP A 117 -8.43 1.99 -11.93
N LEU A 118 -7.74 2.57 -12.93
CA LEU A 118 -6.98 3.81 -12.78
C LEU A 118 -7.90 4.99 -12.46
N GLU A 119 -9.03 5.10 -13.15
CA GLU A 119 -10.07 6.10 -12.88
C GLU A 119 -10.74 5.93 -11.51
N ALA A 120 -10.65 4.76 -10.90
CA ALA A 120 -11.19 4.52 -9.55
C ALA A 120 -10.28 5.10 -8.46
N LEU A 121 -8.97 5.33 -8.71
CA LEU A 121 -8.06 5.85 -7.67
C LEU A 121 -8.50 7.22 -7.14
N PRO A 122 -8.83 8.23 -7.97
CA PRO A 122 -9.38 9.49 -7.47
C PRO A 122 -10.71 9.32 -6.75
N ARG A 123 -11.56 8.37 -7.17
CA ARG A 123 -12.85 8.10 -6.51
C ARG A 123 -12.67 7.51 -5.11
N ILE A 124 -11.65 6.68 -4.92
CA ILE A 124 -11.24 6.19 -3.60
C ILE A 124 -10.83 7.37 -2.72
N ASP A 125 -10.03 8.28 -3.27
CA ASP A 125 -9.55 9.47 -2.56
C ASP A 125 -10.72 10.38 -2.15
N ASP A 126 -11.65 10.65 -3.06
CA ASP A 126 -12.87 11.43 -2.77
C ASP A 126 -13.72 10.76 -1.67
N ALA A 127 -13.92 9.43 -1.76
CA ALA A 127 -14.67 8.70 -0.74
C ALA A 127 -13.98 8.74 0.64
N LEU A 128 -12.65 8.66 0.68
CA LEU A 128 -11.87 8.81 1.92
C LEU A 128 -12.00 10.21 2.51
N VAL A 129 -12.07 11.26 1.68
CA VAL A 129 -12.33 12.62 2.17
C VAL A 129 -13.74 12.72 2.75
N GLU A 130 -14.76 12.20 2.04
CA GLU A 130 -16.16 12.33 2.45
C GLU A 130 -16.42 11.75 3.84
N VAL A 131 -15.82 10.59 4.15
CA VAL A 131 -16.11 9.84 5.37
C VAL A 131 -15.12 10.14 6.51
N ALA A 132 -14.07 10.93 6.28
CA ALA A 132 -12.97 11.08 7.24
C ALA A 132 -13.39 11.69 8.58
N ALA A 133 -14.22 12.73 8.58
CA ALA A 133 -14.71 13.34 9.83
C ALA A 133 -15.52 12.36 10.70
N GLU A 134 -16.20 11.41 10.06
CA GLU A 134 -17.03 10.39 10.70
C GLU A 134 -16.26 9.10 11.04
N ALA A 135 -15.03 8.96 10.53
CA ALA A 135 -14.19 7.82 10.83
C ALA A 135 -13.74 7.85 12.30
N SER A 136 -13.69 6.67 12.93
CA SER A 136 -13.15 6.50 14.29
C SER A 136 -11.81 7.25 14.41
N PRO A 137 -11.58 8.02 15.49
CA PRO A 137 -10.35 8.77 15.65
C PRO A 137 -9.14 7.85 15.55
N VAL A 138 -8.30 8.08 14.54
CA VAL A 138 -6.98 7.46 14.46
C VAL A 138 -6.14 8.15 15.53
N SER A 139 -5.95 7.49 16.68
CA SER A 139 -4.97 7.98 17.66
C SER A 139 -3.58 7.98 17.01
N GLY A 140 -2.68 8.89 17.41
CA GLY A 140 -1.34 9.00 16.80
C GLY A 140 -0.51 7.70 16.82
N GLU A 141 -0.82 6.77 17.73
CA GLU A 141 -0.21 5.43 17.81
C GLU A 141 -0.72 4.46 16.72
N GLU A 142 -1.80 4.81 16.02
CA GLU A 142 -2.44 3.94 15.02
C GLU A 142 -1.95 4.19 13.58
N VAL A 143 -1.35 5.36 13.30
CA VAL A 143 -0.69 5.64 12.01
C VAL A 143 0.65 4.92 11.99
N PRO A 144 0.86 3.95 11.09
CA PRO A 144 2.11 3.22 11.09
C PRO A 144 3.31 4.10 10.69
N ALA A 145 4.43 3.98 11.40
CA ALA A 145 5.63 4.80 11.18
C ALA A 145 6.23 4.72 9.76
N TRP A 146 5.92 3.67 8.98
CA TRP A 146 6.38 3.50 7.61
C TRP A 146 5.58 4.30 6.58
N VAL A 147 4.42 4.85 6.95
CA VAL A 147 3.52 5.56 6.02
C VAL A 147 4.18 6.86 5.54
N PRO A 148 4.35 7.06 4.22
CA PRO A 148 4.79 8.33 3.67
C PRO A 148 3.82 9.47 3.96
N GLU A 149 4.31 10.70 4.09
CA GLU A 149 3.43 11.88 4.28
C GLU A 149 2.49 12.12 3.09
N SER A 150 2.87 11.68 1.88
CA SER A 150 2.00 11.74 0.69
C SER A 150 0.72 10.90 0.84
N HIS A 151 0.66 9.98 1.82
CA HIS A 151 -0.51 9.17 2.11
C HIS A 151 -1.43 9.91 3.09
N TRP A 152 -1.86 11.11 2.69
CA TRP A 152 -2.60 12.08 3.51
C TRP A 152 -3.85 11.50 4.21
N TRP A 153 -4.48 10.48 3.62
CA TRP A 153 -5.71 9.86 4.16
C TRP A 153 -5.54 9.27 5.56
N TRP A 154 -4.32 8.99 6.01
CA TRP A 154 -4.08 8.57 7.40
C TRP A 154 -4.30 9.69 8.42
N TRP A 155 -4.13 10.94 8.01
CA TRP A 155 -4.25 12.12 8.86
C TRP A 155 -5.51 12.95 8.56
N GLU A 156 -6.23 12.63 7.48
CA GLU A 156 -7.45 13.34 7.08
C GLU A 156 -8.53 13.40 8.18
N PRO A 157 -8.80 12.32 8.95
CA PRO A 157 -9.79 12.40 10.04
C PRO A 157 -9.44 13.45 11.09
N ALA A 158 -8.17 13.50 11.51
CA ALA A 158 -7.69 14.49 12.47
C ALA A 158 -7.75 15.92 11.88
N ARG A 159 -7.32 16.07 10.62
CA ARG A 159 -7.35 17.34 9.88
C ARG A 159 -8.77 17.91 9.80
N GLN A 160 -9.78 17.09 9.50
CA GLN A 160 -11.16 17.54 9.41
C GLN A 160 -11.80 17.87 10.77
N ARG A 161 -11.32 17.25 11.86
CA ARG A 161 -11.74 17.59 13.24
C ARG A 161 -11.03 18.83 13.80
N GLY A 162 -10.06 19.39 13.07
CA GLY A 162 -9.24 20.52 13.56
C GLY A 162 -8.26 20.11 14.66
N GLU A 163 -7.90 18.82 14.71
CA GLU A 163 -6.86 18.30 15.60
C GLU A 163 -5.48 18.58 14.98
N ASP A 164 -4.51 18.97 15.80
CA ASP A 164 -3.11 18.99 15.36
C ASP A 164 -2.73 17.57 14.92
N ALA A 165 -2.13 17.45 13.73
CA ALA A 165 -1.68 16.15 13.26
C ALA A 165 -0.75 15.52 14.31
N PRO A 166 -0.96 14.26 14.72
CA PRO A 166 -0.13 13.64 15.73
C PRO A 166 1.34 13.76 15.34
N ALA A 167 2.14 14.39 16.20
CA ALA A 167 3.58 14.44 16.03
C ALA A 167 4.09 13.01 15.87
N ARG A 168 4.85 12.73 14.82
CA ARG A 168 5.54 11.44 14.68
C ARG A 168 6.30 11.21 15.98
N ALA A 169 6.15 10.03 16.58
CA ALA A 169 7.12 9.58 17.55
C ALA A 169 8.44 9.46 16.79
N ASP A 170 9.26 10.52 16.86
CA ASP A 170 10.65 10.48 16.43
C ASP A 170 11.24 9.28 17.15
N SER A 171 11.55 8.24 16.38
CA SER A 171 12.44 7.20 16.86
C SER A 171 13.78 7.90 17.03
N GLY A 172 14.00 8.41 18.25
CA GLY A 172 15.23 9.08 18.64
C GLY A 172 16.42 8.20 18.25
N PRO A 173 17.59 8.81 17.99
CA PRO A 173 18.75 8.07 17.54
C PRO A 173 19.05 6.95 18.54
N LEU A 174 19.09 5.71 18.03
CA LEU A 174 19.64 4.55 18.72
C LEU A 174 21.16 4.76 18.87
N ASP A 175 21.55 5.66 19.78
CA ASP A 175 22.93 5.83 20.23
C ASP A 175 22.93 6.17 21.72
N ALA A 176 22.78 5.13 22.54
CA ALA A 176 23.34 5.04 23.88
C ALA A 176 23.22 3.61 24.43
N VAL A 177 23.95 2.66 23.83
CA VAL A 177 24.49 1.52 24.59
C VAL A 177 26.00 1.54 24.42
N ALA A 178 26.65 2.33 25.27
CA ALA A 178 28.08 2.22 25.56
C ALA A 178 28.37 2.82 26.96
N GLY A 179 28.79 1.96 27.89
CA GLY A 179 29.45 2.26 29.19
C GLY A 179 28.50 2.73 30.30
N ASP A 180 28.48 2.16 31.51
CA ASP A 180 29.45 1.34 32.27
C ASP A 180 28.82 0.06 32.85
#